data_AF-A0A955Q6I7-F1
#
_entry.id   AF-A0A955Q6I7-F1
#
_cell.length_a   1.000
_cell.length_b   1.000
_cell.length_c   1.000
_cell.angle_alpha   90.00
_cell.angle_beta   90.00
_cell.angle_gamma   90.00
#
_symmetry.space_group_name_H-M   'P 1'
#
loop_
_entity.id
_entity.type
_entity.pdbx_description
1 polymer ?
#
loop_
_entity_poly.entity_id
_entity_poly.type
_entity_poly.pdbx_seq_one_letter_code
_entity_poly.pdbx_strand_id
1 'polypeptide(L)'
;MQPNSDIKRRNRALIAFTLLTGARDSAIASMKLKHVDVVEESVFQFAREARAKFSKTLITYFFPVNDEIPQIVDDWVKYLREEKLWSHDDPLFPASNVVLDKNTYHFTVEGLNREDWSTATPI
;
A
#
# COMPACT_ATOMS: atom_id res chain seq x y z
N MET A 1 8.18 -18.27 -3.14
CA MET A 1 7.53 -16.98 -3.41
C MET A 1 8.59 -16.06 -4.02
N GLN A 2 8.51 -15.75 -5.32
CA GLN A 2 9.54 -14.96 -6.01
C GLN A 2 9.46 -13.51 -5.51
N PRO A 3 10.50 -12.90 -4.91
CA PRO A 3 10.42 -11.53 -4.36
C PRO A 3 10.00 -10.48 -5.39
N ASN A 4 10.28 -10.71 -6.67
CA ASN A 4 9.78 -9.89 -7.78
C ASN A 4 8.26 -9.93 -7.96
N SER A 5 7.60 -11.01 -7.54
CA SER A 5 6.13 -11.16 -7.63
C SER A 5 5.42 -10.22 -6.67
N ASP A 6 5.87 -10.20 -5.42
CA ASP A 6 5.27 -9.39 -4.35
C ASP A 6 5.39 -7.90 -4.66
N ILE A 7 6.58 -7.47 -5.13
CA ILE A 7 6.86 -6.10 -5.53
C ILE A 7 5.99 -5.69 -6.73
N LYS A 8 5.86 -6.54 -7.75
CA LYS A 8 4.99 -6.26 -8.91
C LYS A 8 3.52 -6.15 -8.50
N ARG A 9 3.04 -7.03 -7.62
CA ARG A 9 1.66 -7.00 -7.09
C ARG A 9 1.40 -5.70 -6.33
N ARG A 10 2.30 -5.33 -5.41
CA ARG A 10 2.23 -4.06 -4.67
C ARG A 10 2.19 -2.86 -5.62
N ASN A 11 3.10 -2.80 -6.59
CA ASN A 11 3.18 -1.64 -7.50
C ASN A 11 1.93 -1.50 -8.38
N ARG A 12 1.34 -2.61 -8.83
CA ARG A 12 0.07 -2.60 -9.56
C ARG A 12 -1.08 -2.09 -8.68
N ALA A 13 -1.15 -2.56 -7.44
CA ALA A 13 -2.14 -2.10 -6.47
C ALA A 13 -1.97 -0.63 -6.09
N LEU A 14 -0.72 -0.14 -5.98
CA LEU A 14 -0.41 1.26 -5.70
C LEU A 14 -0.98 2.20 -6.77
N ILE A 15 -0.78 1.86 -8.05
CA ILE A 15 -1.32 2.64 -9.17
C ILE A 15 -2.85 2.60 -9.17
N ALA A 16 -3.44 1.41 -9.03
CA ALA A 16 -4.90 1.25 -8.98
C ALA A 16 -5.52 2.06 -7.83
N PHE A 17 -4.92 1.97 -6.63
CA PHE A 17 -5.37 2.71 -5.45
C PHE A 17 -5.26 4.22 -5.62
N THR A 18 -4.18 4.69 -6.24
CA THR A 18 -4.00 6.12 -6.56
C THR A 18 -5.08 6.61 -7.52
N LEU A 19 -5.41 5.81 -8.54
CA LEU A 19 -6.50 6.10 -9.48
C LEU A 19 -7.87 6.13 -8.80
N LEU A 20 -8.14 5.19 -7.89
CA LEU A 20 -9.44 5.08 -7.20
C LEU A 20 -9.66 6.21 -6.18
N THR A 21 -8.61 6.64 -5.48
CA THR A 21 -8.77 7.53 -4.32
C THR A 21 -8.34 8.96 -4.60
N GLY A 22 -7.47 9.19 -5.59
CA GLY A 22 -6.79 10.47 -5.77
C GLY A 22 -6.00 10.91 -4.53
N ALA A 23 -5.68 9.98 -3.63
CA ALA A 23 -4.94 10.28 -2.42
C ALA A 23 -3.54 10.78 -2.77
N ARG A 24 -3.03 11.74 -1.99
CA ARG A 24 -1.65 12.19 -2.15
C ARG A 24 -0.69 11.05 -1.78
N ASP A 25 0.38 10.93 -2.55
CA ASP A 25 1.52 10.05 -2.31
C ASP A 25 1.94 9.92 -0.83
N SER A 26 2.07 11.05 -0.12
CA SER A 26 2.42 11.12 1.30
C SER A 26 1.40 10.47 2.23
N ALA A 27 0.11 10.54 1.90
CA ALA A 27 -0.93 9.83 2.63
C ALA A 27 -0.83 8.33 2.34
N ILE A 28 -0.74 7.95 1.06
CA ILE A 28 -0.62 6.57 0.60
C ILE A 28 0.57 5.86 1.26
N ALA A 29 1.72 6.53 1.34
CA ALA A 29 2.95 6.00 1.95
C ALA A 29 2.84 5.66 3.44
N SER A 30 1.79 6.14 4.12
CA SER A 30 1.55 5.95 5.56
C SER A 30 0.23 5.22 5.87
N MET A 31 -0.50 4.79 4.84
CA MET A 31 -1.79 4.12 5.05
C MET A 31 -1.58 2.70 5.57
N LYS A 32 -2.45 2.30 6.49
CA LYS A 32 -2.49 0.97 7.08
C LYS A 32 -3.67 0.17 6.53
N LEU A 33 -3.64 -1.15 6.71
CA LEU A 33 -4.74 -2.03 6.27
C LEU A 33 -6.09 -1.69 6.88
N LYS A 34 -6.14 -1.10 8.08
CA LYS A 34 -7.37 -0.62 8.73
C LYS A 34 -7.98 0.64 8.10
N HIS A 35 -7.24 1.35 7.25
CA HIS A 35 -7.71 2.58 6.61
C HIS A 35 -8.47 2.32 5.32
N VAL A 36 -8.47 1.10 4.79
CA VAL A 36 -9.22 0.75 3.58
C VAL A 36 -10.40 -0.15 3.93
N ASP A 37 -11.58 0.23 3.42
CA ASP A 37 -12.78 -0.60 3.41
C ASP A 37 -13.05 -1.01 1.97
N VAL A 38 -12.78 -2.27 1.63
CA VAL A 38 -12.98 -2.80 0.28
C VAL A 38 -14.44 -3.17 0.01
N VAL A 39 -15.28 -3.27 1.04
CA VAL A 39 -16.72 -3.58 0.89
C VAL A 39 -17.48 -2.29 0.58
N GLU A 40 -17.18 -1.23 1.32
CA GLU A 40 -17.76 0.10 1.12
C GLU A 40 -16.98 0.93 0.07
N GLU A 41 -15.96 0.33 -0.57
CA GLU A 41 -15.09 0.96 -1.56
C GLU A 41 -14.61 2.35 -1.12
N SER A 42 -14.05 2.43 0.08
CA SER A 42 -13.66 3.71 0.67
C SER A 42 -12.32 3.64 1.38
N VAL A 43 -11.66 4.79 1.48
CA VAL A 43 -10.47 4.99 2.30
C VAL A 43 -10.74 6.04 3.36
N PHE A 44 -10.36 5.69 4.59
CA PHE A 44 -10.39 6.56 5.75
C PHE A 44 -8.99 7.12 6.03
N GLN A 45 -8.81 8.41 5.82
CA GLN A 45 -7.58 9.12 6.18
C GLN A 45 -7.73 9.71 7.59
N PHE A 46 -7.23 9.01 8.61
CA PHE A 46 -7.15 9.56 9.98
C PHE A 46 -6.01 10.56 10.08
N ALA A 47 -6.32 11.81 10.44
CA ALA A 47 -5.35 12.90 10.62
C ALA A 47 -4.22 12.62 11.64
N ARG A 48 -4.42 11.67 12.56
CA ARG A 48 -3.45 11.31 13.60
C ARG A 48 -2.54 10.13 13.21
N GLU A 49 -2.89 9.37 12.18
CA GLU A 49 -2.20 8.13 11.81
C GLU A 49 -1.67 8.14 10.36
N ALA A 50 -2.25 8.96 9.49
CA ALA A 50 -1.73 9.22 8.15
C ALA A 50 -1.09 10.61 8.09
N ARG A 51 -0.02 10.80 7.30
CA ARG A 51 0.59 12.13 7.07
C ARG A 51 -0.31 13.01 6.17
N ALA A 52 -1.56 13.20 6.56
CA ALA A 52 -2.52 14.02 5.85
C ALA A 52 -2.19 15.50 6.04
N LYS A 53 -2.11 16.24 4.93
CA LYS A 53 -1.89 17.69 4.94
C LYS A 53 -3.02 18.38 5.74
N PHE A 54 -2.64 19.22 6.71
CA PHE A 54 -3.55 20.01 7.56
C PHE A 54 -4.37 19.25 8.62
N SER A 55 -3.98 18.04 9.02
CA SER A 55 -4.66 17.28 10.09
C SER A 55 -6.16 17.10 9.84
N LYS A 56 -6.58 17.02 8.59
CA LYS A 56 -7.97 16.76 8.23
C LYS A 56 -8.21 15.26 8.19
N THR A 57 -9.21 14.81 8.93
CA THR A 57 -9.80 13.49 8.72
C THR A 57 -10.68 13.56 7.48
N LEU A 58 -10.45 12.66 6.52
CA LEU A 58 -11.20 12.60 5.27
C LEU A 58 -11.59 11.17 4.97
N ILE A 59 -12.85 10.97 4.59
CA ILE A 59 -13.31 9.73 3.97
C ILE A 59 -13.42 10.01 2.48
N THR A 60 -12.77 9.18 1.67
CA THR A 60 -12.88 9.22 0.21
C THR A 60 -13.45 7.90 -0.27
N TYR A 61 -14.59 7.96 -0.93
CA TYR A 61 -15.13 6.82 -1.68
C TYR A 61 -14.39 6.71 -3.01
N PHE A 62 -14.22 5.48 -3.49
CA PHE A 62 -13.54 5.21 -4.74
C PHE A 62 -14.26 5.90 -5.90
N PHE A 63 -13.49 6.50 -6.79
CA PHE A 63 -14.02 7.05 -8.01
C PHE A 63 -14.67 5.92 -8.84
N PRO A 64 -15.82 6.19 -9.48
CA PRO A 64 -16.51 5.19 -10.29
C PRO A 64 -15.70 4.94 -11.57
N VAL A 65 -14.89 3.90 -11.55
CA VAL A 65 -14.08 3.40 -12.67
C VAL A 65 -14.50 1.96 -12.97
N ASN A 66 -13.92 1.37 -14.02
CA ASN A 66 -14.19 -0.04 -14.37
C ASN A 66 -13.85 -0.97 -13.19
N ASP A 67 -14.71 -1.96 -12.94
CA ASP A 67 -14.65 -2.99 -11.89
C ASP A 67 -13.30 -3.72 -11.81
N GLU A 68 -12.53 -3.75 -12.91
CA GLU A 68 -11.18 -4.31 -12.92
C GLU A 68 -10.20 -3.58 -11.98
N ILE A 69 -10.39 -2.27 -11.73
CA ILE A 69 -9.47 -1.47 -10.92
C ILE A 69 -9.68 -1.69 -9.42
N PRO A 70 -10.92 -1.62 -8.87
CA PRO A 70 -11.19 -2.02 -7.49
C PRO A 70 -10.70 -3.45 -7.18
N GLN A 71 -10.87 -4.39 -8.11
CA GLN A 71 -10.45 -5.78 -7.90
C GLN A 71 -8.94 -5.91 -7.66
N ILE A 72 -8.11 -5.10 -8.31
CA ILE A 72 -6.66 -5.10 -8.07
C ILE A 72 -6.32 -4.74 -6.62
N VAL A 73 -7.05 -3.77 -6.04
CA VAL A 73 -6.85 -3.34 -4.66
C VAL A 73 -7.39 -4.38 -3.69
N ASP A 74 -8.57 -4.94 -3.95
CA ASP A 74 -9.16 -6.01 -3.15
C ASP A 74 -8.24 -7.25 -3.10
N ASP A 75 -7.75 -7.71 -4.26
CA ASP A 75 -6.81 -8.83 -4.35
C ASP A 75 -5.52 -8.56 -3.55
N TRP A 76 -5.04 -7.31 -3.54
CA TRP A 76 -3.87 -6.93 -2.77
C TRP A 76 -4.13 -6.97 -1.27
N VAL A 77 -5.26 -6.41 -0.82
CA VAL A 77 -5.65 -6.41 0.59
C VAL A 77 -5.88 -7.83 1.11
N LYS A 78 -6.57 -8.67 0.33
CA LYS A 78 -6.76 -10.10 0.64
C LYS A 78 -5.44 -10.83 0.77
N TYR A 79 -4.52 -10.61 -0.16
CA TYR A 79 -3.19 -11.22 -0.08
C TYR A 79 -2.41 -10.84 1.18
N LEU A 80 -2.42 -9.56 1.56
CA LEU A 80 -1.75 -9.14 2.79
C LEU A 80 -2.39 -9.79 4.02
N ARG A 81 -3.73 -9.85 4.08
CA ARG A 81 -4.47 -10.38 5.23
C ARG A 81 -4.45 -11.91 5.33
N GLU A 82 -4.63 -12.60 4.21
CA GLU A 82 -4.87 -14.05 4.17
C GLU A 82 -3.59 -14.85 3.89
N GLU A 83 -2.72 -14.36 3.00
CA GLU A 83 -1.48 -15.07 2.65
C GLU A 83 -0.30 -14.61 3.51
N LYS A 84 -0.15 -13.30 3.73
CA LYS A 84 0.93 -12.75 4.57
C LYS A 84 0.58 -12.68 6.05
N LEU A 85 -0.70 -12.86 6.41
CA LEU A 85 -1.21 -12.78 7.78
C LEU A 85 -0.90 -11.44 8.47
N TRP A 86 -0.99 -10.36 7.70
CA TRP A 86 -0.78 -9.00 8.21
C TRP A 86 -2.03 -8.51 8.94
N SER A 87 -1.77 -7.78 10.02
CA SER A 87 -2.74 -7.19 10.91
C SER A 87 -3.25 -5.84 10.38
N HIS A 88 -4.29 -5.34 11.04
CA HIS A 88 -4.90 -4.04 10.75
C HIS A 88 -3.93 -2.86 10.84
N ASP A 89 -2.90 -2.95 11.68
CA ASP A 89 -1.94 -1.87 11.91
C ASP A 89 -0.73 -1.92 10.96
N ASP A 90 -0.66 -2.91 10.07
CA ASP A 90 0.41 -3.04 9.09
C ASP A 90 0.20 -2.15 7.86
N PRO A 91 1.30 -1.79 7.18
CA PRO A 91 1.26 -0.94 5.98
C PRO A 91 0.37 -1.55 4.89
N LEU A 92 -0.50 -0.72 4.31
CA LEU A 92 -1.22 -1.04 3.07
C LEU A 92 -0.23 -1.12 1.90
N PHE A 93 0.78 -0.24 1.89
CA PHE A 93 1.87 -0.25 0.90
C PHE A 93 3.23 -0.35 1.60
N PRO A 94 3.71 -1.58 1.87
CA PRO A 94 4.96 -1.82 2.57
C PRO A 94 6.19 -1.40 1.78
N ALA A 95 7.20 -0.97 2.52
CA ALA A 95 8.52 -0.70 1.98
C ALA A 95 9.14 -1.93 1.31
N SER A 96 10.03 -1.71 0.35
CA SER A 96 10.83 -2.80 -0.22
C SER A 96 11.85 -3.23 0.83
N ASN A 97 11.97 -4.54 1.06
CA ASN A 97 13.06 -5.07 1.88
C ASN A 97 14.35 -5.06 1.04
N VAL A 98 15.36 -4.32 1.47
CA VAL A 98 16.62 -4.17 0.75
C VAL A 98 17.72 -4.90 1.52
N VAL A 99 18.38 -5.84 0.85
CA VAL A 99 19.44 -6.68 1.44
C VAL A 99 20.74 -6.53 0.67
N LEU A 100 21.86 -6.73 1.35
CA LEU A 100 23.18 -6.80 0.73
C LEU A 100 23.39 -8.22 0.19
N ASP A 101 23.53 -8.35 -1.13
CA ASP A 101 23.96 -9.60 -1.74
C ASP A 101 25.42 -9.87 -1.37
N LYS A 102 25.67 -10.95 -0.64
CA LYS A 102 27.01 -11.31 -0.14
C LYS A 102 27.97 -11.74 -1.26
N ASN A 103 27.47 -12.09 -2.43
CA ASN A 103 28.28 -12.54 -3.56
C ASN A 103 28.71 -11.38 -4.45
N THR A 104 27.81 -10.42 -4.69
CA THR A 104 28.06 -9.28 -5.57
C THR A 104 28.37 -7.98 -4.82
N TYR A 105 28.12 -7.94 -3.51
CA TYR A 105 28.17 -6.75 -2.66
C TYR A 105 27.28 -5.60 -3.15
N HIS A 106 26.25 -5.92 -3.95
CA HIS A 106 25.24 -4.96 -4.38
C HIS A 106 23.98 -5.04 -3.51
N PHE A 107 23.26 -3.92 -3.39
CA PHE A 107 21.95 -3.91 -2.76
C PHE A 107 20.89 -4.46 -3.71
N THR A 108 20.08 -5.38 -3.22
CA THR A 108 18.99 -6.01 -3.99
C THR A 108 17.69 -5.97 -3.19
N VAL A 109 16.55 -5.99 -3.89
CA VAL A 109 15.24 -6.03 -3.25
C VAL A 109 14.82 -7.48 -3.04
N GLU A 110 14.60 -7.86 -1.78
CA GLU A 110 14.18 -9.19 -1.36
C GLU A 110 12.81 -9.13 -0.66
N GLY A 111 11.78 -8.81 -1.44
CA GLY A 111 10.40 -8.82 -0.99
C GLY A 111 9.98 -7.56 -0.24
N LEU A 112 9.02 -7.72 0.68
CA LEU A 112 8.36 -6.63 1.40
C LEU A 112 8.89 -6.53 2.83
N ASN A 113 9.19 -5.32 3.28
CA ASN A 113 9.43 -5.01 4.68
C ASN A 113 8.10 -4.61 5.34
N ARG A 114 7.82 -5.08 6.55
CA ARG A 114 6.56 -4.83 7.28
C ARG A 114 6.55 -3.44 7.94
N GLU A 115 7.06 -2.46 7.22
CA GLU A 115 7.19 -1.07 7.65
C GLU A 115 6.71 -0.15 6.53
N ASP A 116 6.19 1.02 6.92
CA ASP A 116 5.82 2.10 6.00
C ASP A 116 7.05 2.65 5.28
N TRP A 117 6.85 3.29 4.12
CA TRP A 117 7.90 4.10 3.54
C TRP A 117 8.18 5.35 4.40
N SER A 118 9.46 5.64 4.62
CA SER A 118 9.89 6.82 5.38
C SER A 118 9.48 8.13 4.69
N THR A 119 9.41 8.14 3.36
CA THR A 119 8.98 9.27 2.54
C THR A 119 8.09 8.79 1.39
N ALA A 120 7.49 9.72 0.65
CA ALA A 120 6.72 9.40 -0.55
C ALA A 120 7.60 9.17 -1.80
N THR A 121 8.92 9.36 -1.71
CA THR A 121 9.87 9.22 -2.84
C THR A 121 9.76 7.88 -3.62
N PRO A 122 9.40 6.75 -2.99
CA PRO A 122 9.23 5.48 -3.70
C PRO A 122 7.92 5.31 -4.49
N ILE A 123 6.98 6.25 -4.36
CA ILE A 123 5.65 6.27 -5.03
C ILE A 123 5.75 7.15 -6.28
#